data_AF-A0A4Y8C5Q2-F1
#
_entry.id   AF-A0A4Y8C5Q2-F1
#
_cell.length_a   1.000
_cell.length_b   1.000
_cell.length_c   1.000
_cell.angle_alpha   90.00
_cell.angle_beta   90.00
_cell.angle_gamma   90.00
#
_symmetry.space_group_name_H-M   'P 1'
#
loop_
_entity.id
_entity.type
_entity.pdbx_description
1 polymer ?
#
loop_
_entity_poly.entity_id
_entity_poly.type
_entity_poly.pdbx_seq_one_letter_code
_entity_poly.pdbx_strand_id
1 'polypeptide(L)'
;SRYNRLPDAVVLEGPKSGGHQGFTYEQCLDPNYQLEKLIAPVVEEAKNWGSFPVIAAGGIWDKKDIENAISLGASGVQMGTR
;
A
#
# COMPACT_ATOMS: atom_id res chain seq x y z
N SER A 1 -14.50 15.13 -2.31
CA SER A 1 -15.25 13.93 -1.89
C SER A 1 -16.71 14.30 -1.64
N ARG A 2 -17.67 13.36 -1.73
CA ARG A 2 -19.12 13.64 -1.59
C ARG A 2 -19.53 14.27 -0.24
N TYR A 3 -18.67 14.20 0.79
CA TYR A 3 -19.00 14.58 2.17
C TYR A 3 -17.93 15.45 2.86
N ASN A 4 -16.99 16.03 2.10
CA ASN A 4 -15.86 16.82 2.64
C ASN A 4 -15.14 16.17 3.85
N ARG A 5 -14.99 14.84 3.81
CA ARG A 5 -14.38 14.04 4.86
C ARG A 5 -13.12 13.35 4.34
N LEU A 6 -12.11 13.31 5.21
CA LEU A 6 -10.86 12.58 5.02
C LEU A 6 -10.97 11.17 5.64
N PRO A 7 -10.23 10.18 5.11
CA PRO A 7 -10.18 8.86 5.69
C PRO A 7 -9.40 8.85 7.02
N ASP A 8 -9.80 7.98 7.93
CA ASP A 8 -9.06 7.74 9.18
C ASP A 8 -7.77 6.92 8.94
N ALA A 9 -7.74 6.12 7.86
CA ALA A 9 -6.57 5.42 7.31
C ALA A 9 -6.87 4.96 5.87
N VAL A 10 -5.83 4.61 5.12
CA VAL A 10 -5.97 3.98 3.79
C VAL A 10 -5.18 2.68 3.71
N VAL A 11 -5.69 1.71 2.96
CA VAL A 11 -4.98 0.48 2.63
C VAL A 11 -4.46 0.61 1.21
N LEU A 12 -3.14 0.49 1.04
CA LEU A 12 -2.46 0.48 -0.25
C LEU A 12 -2.19 -0.97 -0.64
N GLU A 13 -2.94 -1.46 -1.62
CA GLU A 13 -2.75 -2.80 -2.17
C GLU A 13 -1.78 -2.76 -3.35
N GLY A 14 -0.76 -3.60 -3.31
CA GLY A 14 0.14 -3.85 -4.44
C GLY A 14 -0.32 -5.05 -5.29
N PRO A 15 0.29 -5.27 -6.46
CA PRO A 15 -0.17 -6.28 -7.43
C PRO A 15 0.03 -7.73 -6.98
N LYS A 16 0.71 -7.98 -5.86
CA LYS A 16 0.82 -9.30 -5.23
C LYS A 16 -0.30 -9.57 -4.22
N SER A 17 -1.28 -8.66 -4.08
CA SER A 17 -2.47 -8.92 -3.26
C SER A 17 -3.28 -10.08 -3.85
N GLY A 18 -3.76 -10.98 -3.00
CA GLY A 18 -4.73 -11.99 -3.41
C GLY A 18 -6.14 -11.40 -3.55
N GLY A 19 -7.04 -12.08 -4.24
CA GLY A 19 -8.44 -11.65 -4.40
C GLY A 19 -8.65 -10.74 -5.60
N HIS A 20 -9.62 -9.83 -5.51
CA HIS A 20 -9.94 -8.92 -6.61
C HIS A 20 -8.88 -7.83 -6.73
N GLN A 21 -8.27 -7.69 -7.91
CA GLN A 21 -7.18 -6.74 -8.12
C GLN A 21 -7.66 -5.47 -8.82
N GLY A 22 -7.17 -4.32 -8.34
CA GLY A 22 -7.28 -3.04 -9.02
C GLY A 22 -6.25 -2.84 -10.15
N PHE A 23 -5.43 -3.84 -10.45
CA PHE A 23 -4.38 -3.81 -11.47
C PHE A 23 -4.75 -4.63 -12.69
N THR A 24 -4.32 -4.17 -13.86
CA THR A 24 -4.34 -4.97 -15.09
C THR A 24 -3.26 -6.05 -15.04
N TYR A 25 -3.41 -7.10 -15.85
CA TYR A 25 -2.44 -8.20 -15.91
C TYR A 25 -1.02 -7.73 -16.20
N GLU A 26 -0.88 -6.76 -17.11
CA GLU A 26 0.40 -6.17 -17.48
C GLU A 26 1.03 -5.42 -16.30
N GLN A 27 0.23 -4.66 -15.55
CA GLN A 27 0.69 -3.94 -14.36
C GLN A 27 1.12 -4.89 -13.23
N CYS A 28 0.55 -6.09 -13.14
CA CYS A 28 0.99 -7.09 -12.16
C CYS A 28 2.44 -7.51 -12.36
N LEU A 29 2.92 -7.51 -13.61
CA LEU A 29 4.27 -7.91 -13.98
C LEU A 29 5.25 -6.73 -14.05
N ASP A 30 4.75 -5.50 -14.05
CA ASP A 30 5.58 -4.30 -14.16
C ASP A 30 6.27 -3.98 -12.82
N PRO A 31 7.61 -3.86 -12.80
CA PRO A 31 8.37 -3.54 -11.60
C PRO A 31 8.02 -2.18 -10.98
N ASN A 32 7.48 -1.23 -11.75
CA ASN A 32 7.10 0.09 -11.27
C ASN A 32 5.83 0.08 -10.41
N TYR A 33 5.00 -0.94 -10.57
CA TYR A 33 3.76 -1.09 -9.81
C TYR A 33 3.93 -1.98 -8.58
N GLN A 34 5.14 -2.48 -8.30
CA GLN A 34 5.39 -3.31 -7.11
C GLN A 34 5.19 -2.49 -5.83
N LEU A 35 4.70 -3.14 -4.77
CA LEU A 35 4.28 -2.49 -3.54
C LEU A 35 5.34 -1.54 -2.96
N GLU A 36 6.61 -1.94 -3.01
CA GLU A 36 7.76 -1.19 -2.51
C GLU A 36 7.98 0.13 -3.27
N LYS A 37 7.53 0.22 -4.53
CA LYS A 37 7.59 1.45 -5.34
C LYS A 37 6.39 2.36 -5.11
N LEU A 38 5.28 1.80 -4.62
CA LEU A 38 4.03 2.53 -4.41
C LEU A 38 3.96 3.18 -3.02
N ILE A 39 4.56 2.57 -1.99
CA ILE A 39 4.43 3.04 -0.60
C ILE A 39 4.88 4.49 -0.43
N ALA A 40 6.13 4.81 -0.82
CA ALA A 40 6.70 6.14 -0.54
C ALA A 40 5.92 7.29 -1.23
N PRO A 41 5.59 7.22 -2.53
CA PRO A 41 4.78 8.27 -3.19
C PRO A 41 3.40 8.45 -2.55
N VAL A 42 2.73 7.36 -2.16
CA VAL A 42 1.40 7.43 -1.53
C VAL A 42 1.46 8.01 -0.12
N VAL A 43 2.50 7.69 0.64
CA VAL A 43 2.76 8.28 1.96
C VAL A 43 3.07 9.77 1.84
N GLU A 44 3.85 10.17 0.84
CA GLU A 44 4.11 11.60 0.55
C GLU A 44 2.82 12.34 0.20
N GLU A 45 1.97 11.74 -0.63
CA GLU A 45 0.68 12.34 -0.95
C GLU A 45 -0.24 12.42 0.28
N ALA A 46 -0.30 11.40 1.12
CA ALA A 46 -1.11 11.41 2.35
C ALA A 46 -0.73 12.58 3.29
N LYS A 47 0.54 13.00 3.31
CA LYS A 47 0.99 14.16 4.10
C LYS A 47 0.35 15.48 3.62
N ASN A 48 0.08 15.62 2.33
CA ASN A 48 -0.60 16.79 1.76
C ASN A 48 -2.06 16.91 2.25
N TRP A 49 -2.63 15.83 2.80
CA TRP A 49 -4.03 15.71 3.19
C TRP A 49 -4.23 15.39 4.69
N GLY A 50 -3.28 15.75 5.55
CA GLY A 50 -3.42 15.59 7.00
C GLY A 50 -2.72 14.37 7.59
N SER A 51 -1.87 13.68 6.80
CA SER A 51 -0.99 12.59 7.27
C SER A 51 -1.73 11.40 7.86
N PHE A 52 -2.85 11.00 7.26
CA PHE A 52 -3.54 9.77 7.68
C PHE A 52 -2.64 8.53 7.46
N PRO A 53 -2.76 7.49 8.30
CA PRO A 53 -1.98 6.27 8.17
C PRO A 53 -2.17 5.56 6.82
N VAL A 54 -1.07 5.09 6.24
CA VAL A 54 -1.05 4.23 5.06
C VAL A 54 -0.66 2.82 5.49
N ILE A 55 -1.52 1.84 5.21
CA ILE A 55 -1.32 0.42 5.55
C ILE A 55 -0.97 -0.33 4.27
N ALA A 56 0.22 -0.92 4.19
CA ALA A 56 0.66 -1.63 3.00
C ALA A 56 0.09 -3.06 2.94
N ALA A 57 -0.33 -3.53 1.76
CA ALA A 57 -0.93 -4.84 1.57
C ALA A 57 -0.50 -5.49 0.25
N GLY A 58 -0.31 -6.81 0.26
CA GLY A 58 -0.02 -7.62 -0.93
C GLY A 58 1.44 -8.09 -1.02
N GLY A 59 1.64 -9.41 -1.05
CA GLY A 59 2.97 -10.02 -1.16
C GLY A 59 3.87 -9.88 0.07
N ILE A 60 3.34 -9.48 1.22
CA ILE A 60 4.07 -9.38 2.50
C ILE A 60 4.03 -10.74 3.19
N TRP A 61 5.18 -11.40 3.33
CA TRP A 61 5.27 -12.79 3.79
C TRP A 61 5.89 -12.91 5.19
N ASP A 62 7.00 -12.24 5.42
CA ASP A 62 7.80 -12.41 6.64
C ASP A 62 8.13 -11.09 7.33
N LYS A 63 8.90 -11.19 8.43
CA LYS A 63 9.34 -10.04 9.21
C LYS A 63 10.12 -9.03 8.37
N LYS A 64 10.93 -9.48 7.41
CA LYS A 64 11.76 -8.60 6.58
C LYS A 64 10.87 -7.76 5.67
N ASP A 65 9.83 -8.35 5.09
CA ASP A 65 8.87 -7.61 4.26
C ASP A 65 8.13 -6.54 5.08
N ILE A 66 7.75 -6.89 6.31
CA ILE A 66 7.13 -5.94 7.25
C ILE A 66 8.08 -4.78 7.53
N GLU A 67 9.32 -5.07 7.93
CA GLU A 67 10.33 -4.04 8.23
C GLU A 67 10.61 -3.14 7.02
N ASN A 68 10.68 -3.72 5.82
CA ASN A 68 10.83 -2.97 4.58
C ASN A 68 9.66 -2.01 4.36
N ALA A 69 8.41 -2.48 4.47
CA ALA A 69 7.23 -1.64 4.27
C ALA A 69 7.17 -0.48 5.27
N ILE A 70 7.48 -0.74 6.55
CA ILE A 70 7.55 0.29 7.59
C ILE A 70 8.69 1.29 7.28
N SER A 71 9.86 0.82 6.82
CA SER A 71 10.99 1.69 6.46
C SER A 71 10.68 2.63 5.30
N LEU A 72 9.76 2.24 4.41
CA LEU A 72 9.28 3.05 3.29
C LEU A 72 8.20 4.07 3.70
N GLY A 73 7.77 4.06 4.96
CA GLY A 73 6.84 5.04 5.53
C GLY A 73 5.42 4.50 5.78
N ALA A 74 5.16 3.22 5.55
CA ALA A 74 3.87 2.63 5.93
C ALA A 74 3.73 2.65 7.46
N SER A 75 2.51 2.89 7.95
CA SER A 75 2.19 2.86 9.38
C SER A 75 1.89 1.45 9.90
N GLY A 76 1.70 0.50 8.99
CA GLY A 76 1.38 -0.89 9.29
C GLY A 76 1.28 -1.71 8.02
N VAL A 77 1.00 -3.00 8.19
CA VAL A 77 0.78 -3.94 7.08
C VAL A 77 -0.50 -4.73 7.26
N GLN A 78 -1.12 -5.12 6.15
CA GLN A 78 -2.20 -6.10 6.12
C GLN A 78 -1.70 -7.38 5.45
N MET A 79 -1.80 -8.50 6.17
CA MET A 79 -1.41 -9.82 5.67
C MET A 79 -2.67 -10.68 5.51
N GLY A 80 -2.84 -11.26 4.32
CA GLY A 80 -3.96 -12.16 4.01
C GLY A 80 -3.47 -13.59 3.82
N THR A 81 -2.85 -13.87 2.68
CA THR A 81 -2.25 -15.18 2.38
C THR A 81 -0.94 -15.36 3.13
N ARG A 82 -0.74 -16.56 3.66
CA ARG A 82 0.46 -17.07 4.33
C ARG A 82 0.74 -18.48 3.84
#